data_AF-A0A930UQK9-F1
#
_entry.id   AF-A0A930UQK9-F1
#
_cell.length_a   1.000
_cell.length_b   1.000
_cell.length_c   1.000
_cell.angle_alpha   90.00
_cell.angle_beta   90.00
_cell.angle_gamma   90.00
#
_symmetry.space_group_name_H-M   'P 1'
#
loop_
_entity.id
_entity.type
_entity.pdbx_description
1 polymer ?
#
loop_
_entity_poly.entity_id
_entity_poly.type
_entity_poly.pdbx_seq_one_letter_code
_entity_poly.pdbx_strand_id
1 'polypeptide(L)' 'DFRPLQAKFHTANGSRQIKTLYYEDYRLVLGKPRPLLIRVIDHLDRDAETVMRYFDMRIEDTPDAWFQPSYLERLR' A
#
# COMPACT_ATOMS: atom_id res chain seq x y z
N ASP A 1 13.42 -15.05 2.52
CA ASP A 1 13.75 -13.92 1.63
C ASP A 1 13.32 -12.54 2.20
N PHE A 2 13.06 -12.44 3.51
CA PHE A 2 12.72 -11.18 4.22
C PHE A 2 11.55 -10.38 3.64
N ARG A 3 10.66 -11.01 2.85
CA ARG A 3 9.45 -10.35 2.34
C ARG A 3 8.43 -10.15 3.46
N PRO A 4 7.75 -8.99 3.51
CA PRO A 4 6.68 -8.79 4.47
C PRO A 4 5.51 -9.73 4.16
N LEU A 5 4.89 -10.31 5.18
CA LEU A 5 3.68 -11.14 5.01
C LEU A 5 2.44 -10.47 5.61
N GLN A 6 2.65 -9.75 6.71
CA GLN A 6 1.59 -9.08 7.44
C GLN A 6 2.14 -7.84 8.16
N ALA A 7 1.28 -6.84 8.34
CA ALA A 7 1.50 -5.74 9.29
C ALA A 7 0.26 -5.52 10.16
N LYS A 8 0.46 -5.20 11.44
CA LYS A 8 -0.61 -4.91 12.40
C LYS A 8 -0.47 -3.48 12.87
N PHE A 9 -1.56 -2.72 12.78
CA PHE A 9 -1.60 -1.33 13.19
C PHE A 9 -2.43 -1.22 14.46
N HIS A 10 -1.91 -0.47 15.42
CA HIS A 10 -2.53 -0.28 16.74
C HIS A 10 -2.91 1.18 16.96
N THR A 11 -3.79 1.43 17.92
CA THR A 11 -4.07 2.76 18.46
C THR A 11 -2.79 3.42 18.99
N ALA A 12 -2.79 4.75 19.11
CA ALA A 12 -1.63 5.51 19.58
C ALA A 12 -1.13 5.08 20.98
N ASN A 13 -2.04 4.65 21.85
CA ASN A 13 -1.71 4.09 23.18
C ASN A 13 -1.39 2.59 23.16
N GLY A 14 -1.36 1.95 21.98
CA GLY A 14 -1.04 0.53 21.79
C GLY A 14 -2.13 -0.46 22.24
N SER A 15 -3.20 0.00 22.89
CA SER A 15 -4.15 -0.88 23.58
C SER A 15 -5.03 -1.72 22.65
N ARG A 16 -5.24 -1.29 21.41
CA ARG A 16 -6.11 -1.98 20.45
C ARG A 16 -5.51 -2.04 19.06
N GLN A 17 -5.63 -3.19 18.41
CA GLN A 17 -5.36 -3.32 16.98
C GLN A 17 -6.52 -2.70 16.18
N ILE A 18 -6.20 -1.83 15.24
CA ILE A 18 -7.17 -1.11 14.41
C ILE A 18 -7.24 -1.63 12.98
N LYS A 19 -6.11 -2.07 12.41
CA LYS A 19 -6.04 -2.61 11.05
C LYS A 19 -5.03 -3.75 10.93
N THR A 20 -5.28 -4.67 10.01
CA THR A 20 -4.29 -5.68 9.59
C THR A 20 -4.12 -5.64 8.08
N LEU A 21 -2.87 -5.60 7.63
CA LEU A 21 -2.50 -5.69 6.23
C LEU A 21 -1.95 -7.08 5.94
N TYR A 22 -2.38 -7.67 4.84
CA TYR A 22 -1.80 -8.88 4.26
C TYR A 22 -1.14 -8.52 2.93
N TYR A 23 0.12 -8.94 2.77
CA TYR A 23 0.87 -8.76 1.53
C TYR A 23 0.77 -10.04 0.71
N GLU A 24 0.10 -9.94 -0.44
CA GLU A 24 -0.32 -11.09 -1.24
C GLU A 24 0.09 -10.89 -2.71
N ASP A 25 -0.09 -11.95 -3.53
CA ASP A 25 0.22 -11.95 -4.96
C ASP A 25 1.65 -11.48 -5.28
N TYR A 26 2.64 -12.14 -4.67
CA TYR A 26 4.05 -11.84 -4.92
C TYR A 26 4.47 -12.24 -6.33
N ARG A 27 4.95 -11.28 -7.13
CA ARG A 27 5.50 -11.51 -8.46
C ARG A 27 6.86 -10.86 -8.64
N LEU A 28 7.65 -11.37 -9.57
CA LEU A 28 8.93 -10.77 -9.95
C LEU A 28 8.66 -9.49 -10.77
N VAL A 29 8.89 -8.33 -10.18
CA VAL A 29 8.67 -7.02 -10.83
C VAL A 29 9.88 -6.12 -10.57
N LEU A 30 10.46 -5.60 -11.65
CA LEU A 30 11.69 -4.78 -11.60
C LEU A 30 12.81 -5.50 -10.83
N GLY A 31 13.03 -6.78 -11.15
CA GLY A 31 14.11 -7.61 -10.61
C GLY A 31 13.95 -8.07 -9.16
N LYS A 32 12.82 -7.77 -8.49
CA LYS A 32 12.56 -8.19 -7.10
C LYS A 32 11.16 -8.77 -6.93
N PRO A 33 10.95 -9.73 -6.01
CA PRO A 33 9.60 -10.13 -5.61
C PRO A 33 8.88 -8.96 -4.92
N ARG A 34 7.72 -8.55 -5.44
CA ARG A 34 6.89 -7.47 -4.89
C ARG A 34 5.46 -7.98 -4.69
N PRO A 35 4.78 -7.59 -3.60
CA PRO A 35 3.36 -7.88 -3.45
C PRO A 35 2.57 -6.99 -4.42
N LEU A 36 1.72 -7.60 -5.24
CA LEU A 36 0.83 -6.87 -6.15
C LEU A 36 -0.59 -6.73 -5.59
N LEU A 37 -0.84 -7.31 -4.42
CA LEU A 37 -2.09 -7.20 -3.70
C LEU A 37 -1.78 -6.87 -2.23
N ILE A 38 -2.38 -5.81 -1.72
CA ILE A 38 -2.41 -5.54 -0.28
C ILE A 38 -3.86 -5.53 0.17
N ARG A 39 -4.20 -6.45 1.06
CA ARG A 39 -5.54 -6.58 1.64
C ARG A 39 -5.55 -6.02 3.05
N VAL A 40 -6.40 -5.03 3.28
CA VAL A 40 -6.54 -4.31 4.56
C VAL A 40 -7.85 -4.74 5.20
N ILE A 41 -7.77 -5.30 6.40
CA ILE A 41 -8.93 -5.61 7.24
C ILE A 41 -9.04 -4.54 8.32
N ASP A 42 -10.21 -3.93 8.45
CA ASP A 42 -10.54 -3.02 9.53
C ASP A 42 -11.08 -3.79 10.76
N HIS A 43 -10.58 -3.48 11.95
CA HIS A 43 -10.99 -4.12 13.21
C HIS A 43 -11.92 -3.23 14.05
N LEU A 44 -12.23 -2.03 13.58
CA LEU A 44 -13.25 -1.14 14.13
C LEU A 44 -14.59 -1.39 13.45
N ASP A 45 -14.56 -1.64 12.14
CA ASP A 45 -15.70 -2.03 11.31
C ASP A 45 -15.39 -3.37 10.61
N ARG A 46 -16.03 -4.45 11.05
CA ARG A 46 -15.70 -5.81 10.59
C ARG A 46 -16.11 -6.09 9.14
N ASP A 47 -16.99 -5.28 8.57
CA ASP A 47 -17.44 -5.43 7.19
C ASP A 47 -16.59 -4.59 6.21
N ALA A 48 -15.70 -3.74 6.74
CA ALA A 48 -14.85 -2.89 5.93
C ALA A 48 -13.53 -3.58 5.54
N GLU A 49 -13.41 -3.89 4.25
CA GLU A 49 -12.20 -4.36 3.61
C GLU A 49 -11.73 -3.37 2.53
N THR A 50 -10.41 -3.16 2.43
CA THR A 50 -9.81 -2.46 1.29
C THR A 50 -8.82 -3.39 0.59
N VAL A 51 -8.95 -3.51 -0.73
CA VAL A 51 -8.03 -4.26 -1.58
C VAL A 51 -7.29 -3.31 -2.50
N MET A 52 -5.98 -3.21 -2.33
CA MET A 52 -5.10 -2.42 -3.21
C MET A 52 -4.43 -3.37 -4.21
N ARG A 53 -4.63 -3.14 -5.50
CA ARG A 53 -4.01 -3.90 -6.59
C ARG A 53 -3.02 -3.02 -7.34
N TYR A 54 -1.78 -3.49 -7.45
CA TYR A 54 -0.71 -2.79 -8.15
C TYR A 54 -0.44 -3.46 -9.50
N PHE A 55 -0.38 -2.67 -10.55
CA PHE A 55 -0.07 -3.10 -11.90
C PHE A 55 0.80 -2.03 -12.59
N ASP A 56 1.45 -2.41 -13.69
CA ASP A 56 2.26 -1.51 -14.54
C ASP A 56 3.32 -0.69 -13.78
N MET A 57 3.97 -1.30 -12.78
CA MET A 57 5.08 -0.66 -12.07
C MET A 57 6.28 -0.49 -13.00
N ARG A 58 6.69 0.78 -13.19
CA ARG A 58 7.80 1.18 -14.05
C ARG A 58 8.79 2.07 -13.31
N ILE A 59 10.02 2.11 -13.82
CA ILE A 59 10.99 3.15 -13.45
C ILE A 59 10.66 4.35 -14.33
N GLU A 60 10.44 5.50 -13.72
CA GLU A 60 10.06 6.74 -14.40
C GLU A 60 10.78 7.91 -13.73
N ASP A 61 11.26 8.85 -14.54
CA ASP A 61 11.78 10.12 -14.01
C ASP A 61 10.60 10.94 -13.50
N THR A 62 10.58 11.21 -12.20
CA THR A 62 9.54 12.00 -11.53
C THR A 62 10.12 13.36 -11.08
N PRO A 63 10.09 14.41 -11.93
CA PRO A 63 10.57 15.74 -11.57
C PRO A 63 9.94 16.28 -10.28
N ASP A 64 10.71 17.04 -9.49
CA ASP A 64 10.24 17.67 -8.24
C ASP A 64 8.97 18.51 -8.42
N ALA A 65 8.81 19.11 -9.61
CA ALA A 65 7.62 19.86 -9.97
C ALA A 65 6.33 19.04 -9.87
N TRP A 66 6.39 17.70 -10.07
CA TRP A 66 5.23 16.82 -9.97
C TRP A 66 4.64 16.75 -8.56
N PHE A 67 5.46 17.06 -7.55
CA PHE A 67 5.10 17.01 -6.14
C PHE A 67 4.73 18.39 -5.56
N GLN A 68 4.47 19.37 -6.43
CA GLN A 68 3.94 20.68 -6.03
C GLN A 68 2.41 20.71 -6.13
N PRO A 69 1.69 21.41 -5.23
CA PRO A 69 0.22 21.51 -5.30
C PRO A 69 -0.31 21.98 -6.66
N SER A 70 0.41 22.91 -7.31
CA SER A 70 0.07 23.42 -8.64
C SER A 70 0.06 22.34 -9.72
N TYR A 71 0.82 21.25 -9.55
CA TYR A 71 0.85 20.16 -10.52
C TYR A 71 -0.43 19.31 -10.51
N LEU A 72 -1.15 19.28 -9.38
CA LEU A 72 -2.43 18.57 -9.27
C LEU A 72 -3.52 19.18 -10.16
N GLU A 73 -3.44 20.48 -10.47
CA GLU A 73 -4.40 21.15 -11.36
C GLU A 73 -4.38 20.59 -12.78
N ARG A 74 -3.26 19.99 -13.19
CA ARG A 74 -3.08 19.40 -14.52
C ARG A 74 -3.71 18.00 -14.66
N LEU A 75 -4.21 17.43 -13.57
CA LEU A 75 -4.88 16.12 -13.53
C LEU A 75 -6.42 16.23 -13.56
N ARG A 76 -6.96 17.45 -13.67
CA ARG A 76 -8.41 17.71 -13.76
C ARG A 76 -8.96 17.51 -15.17
#